data_AF-A0A9P7Q9L8-F1
#
_entry.id   AF-A0A9P7Q9L8-F1
#
_cell.length_a   1.000
_cell.length_b   1.000
_cell.length_c   1.000
_cell.angle_alpha   90.00
_cell.angle_beta   90.00
_cell.angle_gamma   90.00
#
_symmetry.space_group_name_H-M   'P 1'
#
loop_
_entity.id
_entity.type
_entity.pdbx_description
1 polymer ?
#
loop_
_entity_poly.entity_id
_entity_poly.type
_entity_poly.pdbx_seq_one_letter_code
_entity_poly.pdbx_strand_id
1 'polypeptide(L)'
;MATRQERIDERVSELRELKKTHPEIDLDAFVSALTKSINLEFDVKEKLGDETWDKMNESLAGLTKDSLPDDLAKAKSYLQGHKDLEEKFDAIYSNMGPETVAYARDVCAGDR
;
A
#
# COMPACT_ATOMS: atom_id res chain seq x y z
N MET A 1 -10.02 -18.40 3.51
CA MET A 1 -9.45 -17.07 3.81
C MET A 1 -7.98 -17.29 4.08
N ALA A 2 -7.10 -16.80 3.22
CA ALA A 2 -5.66 -16.83 3.51
C ALA A 2 -5.38 -15.95 4.73
N THR A 3 -4.53 -16.41 5.63
CA THR A 3 -4.12 -15.64 6.82
C THR A 3 -3.25 -14.45 6.42
N ARG A 4 -3.12 -13.47 7.34
CA ARG A 4 -2.21 -12.30 7.17
C ARG A 4 -0.83 -12.74 6.68
N GLN A 5 -0.27 -13.76 7.33
CA GLN A 5 1.08 -14.26 7.07
C GLN A 5 1.18 -14.92 5.69
N GLU A 6 0.22 -15.75 5.30
CA GLU A 6 0.21 -16.40 3.98
C GLU A 6 0.22 -15.39 2.83
N ARG A 7 -0.54 -14.29 2.95
CA ARG A 7 -0.53 -13.22 1.93
C ARG A 7 0.78 -12.44 1.91
N ILE A 8 1.40 -12.22 3.06
CA ILE A 8 2.71 -11.56 3.12
C ILE A 8 3.75 -12.46 2.44
N ASP A 9 3.80 -13.75 2.77
CA ASP A 9 4.77 -14.69 2.21
C ASP A 9 4.64 -14.83 0.68
N GLU A 10 3.40 -14.92 0.17
CA GLU A 10 3.14 -14.97 -1.28
C GLU A 10 3.72 -13.74 -2.00
N ARG A 11 3.39 -12.54 -1.53
CA ARG A 11 3.86 -11.28 -2.12
C ARG A 11 5.37 -11.07 -1.96
N VAL A 12 5.96 -11.47 -0.83
CA VAL A 12 7.42 -11.44 -0.63
C VAL A 12 8.12 -12.35 -1.63
N SER A 13 7.54 -13.51 -1.94
CA SER A 13 8.08 -14.40 -2.97
C SER A 13 8.07 -13.73 -4.35
N GLU A 14 6.99 -13.04 -4.73
CA GLU A 14 6.91 -12.30 -5.99
C GLU A 14 7.97 -11.17 -6.05
N LEU A 15 8.13 -10.41 -4.96
CA LEU A 15 9.14 -9.35 -4.89
C LEU A 15 10.57 -9.89 -4.97
N ARG A 16 10.84 -11.09 -4.44
CA ARG A 16 12.14 -11.75 -4.58
C ARG A 16 12.44 -12.14 -6.03
N GLU A 17 11.44 -12.58 -6.79
CA GLU A 17 11.61 -12.82 -8.22
C GLU A 17 11.84 -11.51 -8.98
N LEU A 18 11.09 -10.45 -8.66
CA LEU A 18 11.27 -9.11 -9.24
C LEU A 18 12.69 -8.57 -8.99
N LYS A 19 13.25 -8.76 -7.79
CA LYS A 19 14.62 -8.36 -7.45
C LYS A 19 15.69 -9.04 -8.32
N LYS A 20 15.41 -10.21 -8.89
CA LYS A 20 16.33 -10.88 -9.84
C LYS A 20 16.41 -10.14 -11.16
N THR A 21 15.31 -9.56 -11.63
CA THR A 21 15.25 -8.79 -12.88
C THR A 21 15.53 -7.30 -12.68
N HIS A 22 15.31 -6.79 -11.47
CA HIS A 22 15.52 -5.40 -11.06
C HIS A 22 16.37 -5.31 -9.79
N PRO A 23 17.70 -5.55 -9.88
CA PRO A 23 18.59 -5.53 -8.74
C PRO A 23 18.72 -4.15 -8.08
N GLU A 24 18.29 -3.07 -8.73
CA GLU A 24 18.21 -1.72 -8.18
C GLU A 24 17.11 -1.52 -7.12
N ILE A 25 16.11 -2.39 -7.07
CA ILE A 25 14.98 -2.25 -6.14
C ILE A 25 15.42 -2.55 -4.71
N ASP A 26 15.10 -1.67 -3.76
CA ASP A 26 15.31 -1.95 -2.33
C ASP A 26 14.25 -2.94 -1.82
N LEU A 27 14.58 -4.24 -1.88
CA LEU A 27 13.66 -5.32 -1.53
C LEU A 27 13.16 -5.21 -0.08
N ASP A 28 14.03 -4.85 0.86
CA ASP A 28 13.67 -4.71 2.27
C ASP A 28 12.67 -3.56 2.47
N ALA A 29 12.88 -2.42 1.80
CA ALA A 29 11.93 -1.31 1.82
C ALA A 29 10.57 -1.71 1.23
N PHE A 30 10.55 -2.41 0.10
CA PHE A 30 9.32 -2.89 -0.55
C PHE A 30 8.58 -3.91 0.32
N VAL A 31 9.29 -4.89 0.88
CA VAL A 31 8.71 -5.90 1.79
C VAL A 31 8.14 -5.23 3.04
N SER A 32 8.83 -4.24 3.60
CA SER A 32 8.36 -3.47 4.75
C SER A 32 7.06 -2.71 4.43
N ALA A 33 7.02 -2.00 3.31
CA ALA A 33 5.84 -1.25 2.87
C ALA A 33 4.65 -2.20 2.61
N LEU A 34 4.90 -3.31 1.93
CA LEU A 34 3.89 -4.32 1.61
C LEU A 34 3.32 -4.98 2.88
N THR A 35 4.18 -5.36 3.81
CA THR A 35 3.78 -5.96 5.09
C THR A 35 2.88 -5.01 5.89
N LYS A 36 3.26 -3.72 5.96
CA LYS A 36 2.44 -2.71 6.62
C LYS A 36 1.08 -2.53 5.92
N SER A 37 1.07 -2.51 4.59
CA SER A 37 -0.17 -2.38 3.80
C SER A 37 -1.11 -3.56 4.01
N ILE A 38 -0.61 -4.80 4.02
CA ILE A 38 -1.44 -5.98 4.29
C ILE A 38 -1.97 -5.95 5.71
N ASN A 39 -1.15 -5.57 6.70
CA ASN A 39 -1.63 -5.45 8.07
C ASN A 39 -2.73 -4.40 8.19
N LEU A 40 -2.57 -3.24 7.56
CA LEU A 40 -3.60 -2.20 7.53
C LEU A 40 -4.89 -2.71 6.88
N GLU A 41 -4.82 -3.45 5.77
CA GLU A 41 -5.99 -4.07 5.14
C GLU A 41 -6.77 -4.94 6.13
N PHE A 42 -6.09 -5.87 6.78
CA PHE A 42 -6.76 -6.77 7.72
C PHE A 42 -7.31 -6.01 8.91
N ASP A 43 -6.59 -5.03 9.44
CA ASP A 43 -7.05 -4.23 10.59
C ASP A 43 -8.28 -3.39 10.24
N VAL A 44 -8.32 -2.80 9.05
CA VAL A 44 -9.49 -2.07 8.54
C VAL A 44 -10.66 -3.03 8.34
N LYS A 45 -10.44 -4.19 7.71
CA LYS A 45 -11.50 -5.18 7.49
C LYS A 45 -12.08 -5.71 8.81
N GLU A 46 -11.24 -5.97 9.81
CA GLU A 46 -11.68 -6.45 11.11
C GLU A 46 -12.43 -5.38 11.92
N LYS A 47 -12.05 -4.10 11.82
CA LYS A 47 -12.65 -3.01 12.63
C LYS A 47 -13.81 -2.29 11.94
N LEU A 48 -13.72 -2.11 10.63
CA LEU A 48 -14.58 -1.25 9.82
C LEU A 48 -15.30 -2.00 8.69
N GLY A 49 -14.97 -3.28 8.49
CA GLY A 49 -15.55 -4.12 7.45
C GLY A 49 -14.91 -3.98 6.07
N ASP A 50 -15.15 -4.97 5.21
CA ASP A 50 -14.62 -5.02 3.85
C ASP A 50 -15.04 -3.82 3.00
N GLU A 51 -16.27 -3.32 3.12
CA GLU A 51 -16.75 -2.18 2.33
C GLU A 51 -15.92 -0.90 2.56
N THR A 52 -15.47 -0.69 3.81
CA THR A 52 -14.63 0.46 4.15
C THR A 52 -13.25 0.34 3.53
N TRP A 53 -12.68 -0.88 3.58
CA TRP A 53 -11.43 -1.17 2.90
C TRP A 53 -11.56 -0.97 1.39
N ASP A 54 -12.61 -1.47 0.75
CA ASP A 54 -12.79 -1.37 -0.69
C ASP A 54 -12.87 0.10 -1.16
N LYS A 55 -13.60 0.96 -0.43
CA LYS A 55 -13.65 2.41 -0.71
C LYS A 55 -12.30 3.10 -0.53
N MET A 56 -11.56 2.71 0.51
CA MET A 56 -10.21 3.23 0.76
C MET A 56 -9.24 2.78 -0.33
N ASN A 57 -9.29 1.49 -0.70
CA ASN A 57 -8.44 0.90 -1.73
C ASN A 57 -8.75 1.45 -3.13
N GLU A 58 -10.01 1.74 -3.44
CA GLU A 58 -10.39 2.42 -4.68
C GLU A 58 -9.78 3.83 -4.76
N SER A 59 -9.80 4.58 -3.66
CA SER A 59 -9.18 5.91 -3.58
C SER A 59 -7.66 5.83 -3.73
N LEU A 60 -7.02 4.78 -3.17
CA LEU A 60 -5.59 4.53 -3.31
C LEU A 60 -5.20 4.02 -4.71
N ALA A 61 -6.04 3.21 -5.35
CA ALA A 61 -5.79 2.68 -6.69
C ALA A 61 -5.82 3.78 -7.77
N GLY A 62 -6.55 4.87 -7.51
CA GLY A 62 -6.58 6.06 -8.35
C GLY A 62 -5.38 7.00 -8.21
N LEU A 63 -4.40 6.68 -7.33
CA LEU A 63 -3.27 7.56 -7.05
C LEU A 63 -2.46 7.88 -8.30
N THR A 64 -2.58 9.13 -8.75
CA THR A 64 -1.69 9.74 -9.72
C THR A 64 -0.83 10.80 -9.02
N LYS A 65 0.31 11.17 -9.62
CA LYS A 65 1.21 12.20 -9.06
C LYS A 65 0.47 13.52 -8.76
N ASP A 66 -0.53 13.88 -9.57
CA ASP A 66 -1.31 15.11 -9.46
C ASP A 66 -2.44 15.04 -8.41
N SER A 67 -3.01 13.85 -8.16
CA SER A 67 -4.12 13.67 -7.18
C SER A 67 -3.65 13.18 -5.81
N LEU A 68 -2.35 12.95 -5.65
CA LEU A 68 -1.72 12.31 -4.49
C LEU A 68 -2.12 12.89 -3.12
N PRO A 69 -2.13 14.22 -2.88
CA PRO A 69 -2.52 14.75 -1.58
C PRO A 69 -4.02 14.56 -1.30
N ASP A 70 -4.90 14.76 -2.30
CA ASP A 70 -6.35 14.67 -2.14
C ASP A 70 -6.83 13.22 -1.97
N ASP A 71 -6.28 12.28 -2.74
CA ASP A 71 -6.63 10.86 -2.64
C ASP A 71 -6.13 10.24 -1.33
N LEU A 72 -4.95 10.63 -0.85
CA LEU A 72 -4.46 10.21 0.47
C LEU A 72 -5.32 10.77 1.60
N ALA A 73 -5.73 12.05 1.51
CA ALA A 73 -6.63 12.65 2.49
C ALA A 73 -8.00 11.98 2.49
N LYS A 74 -8.54 11.65 1.31
CA LYS A 74 -9.80 10.92 1.16
C LYS A 74 -9.70 9.50 1.70
N ALA A 75 -8.63 8.77 1.37
CA ALA A 75 -8.38 7.43 1.91
C ALA A 75 -8.28 7.44 3.44
N LYS A 76 -7.56 8.42 4.00
CA LYS A 76 -7.46 8.62 5.46
C LYS A 76 -8.80 8.99 6.09
N SER A 77 -9.68 9.69 5.39
CA SER A 77 -11.00 10.07 5.92
C SER A 77 -11.87 8.86 6.29
N TYR A 78 -11.70 7.72 5.61
CA TYR A 78 -12.39 6.46 5.94
C TYR A 78 -11.93 5.84 7.26
N LEU A 79 -10.79 6.30 7.81
CA LEU A 79 -10.22 5.84 9.07
C LEU A 79 -10.54 6.80 10.24
N GLN A 80 -11.32 7.86 10.01
CA GLN A 80 -11.64 8.86 11.03
C GLN A 80 -12.24 8.22 12.28
N GLY A 81 -11.68 8.56 13.44
CA GLY A 81 -12.10 8.01 14.73
C GLY A 81 -11.32 6.77 15.15
N HIS A 82 -10.45 6.24 14.28
CA HIS A 82 -9.58 5.08 14.54
C HIS A 82 -8.12 5.49 14.46
N LYS A 83 -7.64 6.21 15.49
CA LYS A 83 -6.26 6.73 15.55
C LYS A 83 -5.20 5.68 15.23
N ASP A 84 -5.37 4.45 15.69
CA ASP A 84 -4.40 3.38 15.41
C ASP A 84 -4.30 3.01 13.92
N LEU A 85 -5.42 3.09 13.19
CA LEU A 85 -5.46 2.87 11.74
C LEU A 85 -4.91 4.09 11.00
N GLU A 86 -5.24 5.30 11.47
CA GLU A 86 -4.71 6.55 10.92
C GLU A 86 -3.18 6.60 11.04
N GLU A 87 -2.61 6.22 12.19
CA GLU A 87 -1.15 6.16 12.40
C GLU A 87 -0.48 5.10 11.51
N LYS A 88 -1.11 3.93 11.32
CA LYS A 88 -0.62 2.90 10.40
C LYS A 88 -0.66 3.37 8.95
N PHE A 89 -1.73 4.05 8.56
CA PHE A 89 -1.85 4.67 7.25
C PHE A 89 -0.73 5.72 7.04
N ASP A 90 -0.55 6.64 7.98
CA ASP A 90 0.51 7.64 7.91
C ASP A 90 1.91 6.99 7.88
N ALA A 91 2.15 5.90 8.60
CA ALA A 91 3.43 5.19 8.57
C ALA A 91 3.75 4.50 7.24
N ILE A 92 2.74 4.28 6.38
CA ILE A 92 2.89 3.74 5.03
C ILE A 92 3.04 4.89 4.03
N TYR A 93 2.20 5.92 4.13
CA TYR A 93 2.03 6.93 3.09
C TYR A 93 2.70 8.29 3.39
N SER A 94 3.07 8.63 4.63
CA SER A 94 3.74 9.91 4.96
C SER A 94 5.09 10.09 4.28
N ASN A 95 5.76 8.98 3.96
CA ASN A 95 7.03 8.98 3.23
C ASN A 95 6.85 8.77 1.72
N MET A 96 5.62 8.57 1.22
CA MET A 96 5.36 8.54 -0.22
C MET A 96 5.32 9.97 -0.74
N GLY A 97 6.48 10.45 -1.16
CA GLY A 97 6.53 11.66 -1.98
C GLY A 97 5.88 11.41 -3.34
N PRO A 98 5.49 12.48 -4.06
CA PRO A 98 5.03 12.38 -5.45
C PRO A 98 6.06 11.69 -6.37
N GLU A 99 7.34 11.67 -5.98
CA GLU A 99 8.41 10.95 -6.66
C GLU A 99 8.34 9.43 -6.46
N THR A 100 7.96 8.95 -5.27
CA THR A 100 7.81 7.52 -4.97
C THR A 100 6.65 6.90 -5.76
N VAL A 101 5.54 7.63 -5.89
CA VAL A 101 4.39 7.17 -6.70
C VAL A 101 4.70 7.22 -8.20
N ALA A 102 5.45 8.22 -8.66
CA ALA A 102 5.93 8.24 -10.04
C ALA A 102 6.86 7.05 -10.34
N TYR A 103 7.77 6.71 -9.43
CA TYR A 103 8.65 5.55 -9.57
C TYR A 103 7.90 4.22 -9.55
N ALA A 104 6.96 4.02 -8.61
CA ALA A 104 6.13 2.81 -8.58
C ALA A 104 5.31 2.63 -9.87
N ARG A 105 4.83 3.73 -10.46
CA ARG A 105 4.15 3.69 -11.75
C ARG A 105 5.11 3.36 -12.89
N ASP A 106 6.27 3.98 -12.98
CA ASP A 106 7.24 3.70 -14.05
C ASP A 106 7.79 2.27 -13.99
N VAL A 107 7.99 1.72 -12.78
CA VAL A 107 8.40 0.33 -12.58
C VAL A 107 7.27 -0.66 -12.92
N CYS A 108 6.01 -0.36 -12.55
CA CYS A 108 4.86 -1.22 -12.87
C CYS A 108 4.30 -1.02 -14.29
N ALA A 109 4.54 0.12 -14.93
CA ALA A 109 4.16 0.42 -16.31
C ALA A 109 5.29 0.11 -17.32
N GLY A 110 6.45 -0.33 -16.84
CA GLY A 110 7.62 -0.71 -17.62
C GLY A 110 7.49 -2.04 -18.38
N ASP A 111 6.27 -2.47 -18.70
CA ASP A 111 5.99 -3.49 -19.71
C ASP A 111 5.24 -2.81 -20.87
N ARG A 112 6.01 -2.12 -21.72
CA ARG A 112 5.55 -1.80 -23.08
C ARG A 112 6.69 -1.68 -24.08
#